data_AF-A0A944C3N3-F1
#
_entry.id   AF-A0A944C3N3-F1
#
_cell.length_a   1.000
_cell.length_b   1.000
_cell.length_c   1.000
_cell.angle_alpha   90.00
_cell.angle_beta   90.00
_cell.angle_gamma   90.00
#
_symmetry.space_group_name_H-M   'P 1'
#
loop_
_entity.id
_entity.type
_entity.pdbx_description
1 polymer ?
#
loop_
_entity_poly.entity_id
_entity_poly.type
_entity_poly.pdbx_seq_one_letter_code
_entity_poly.pdbx_strand_id
1 'polypeptide(L)'
;DALGGNQLTNAKLIAADDALYASKQLLANGEATADELTAKYTALKAQYDILLATYNAAESDDLSAAQTALQDVIDKTQTLLNVCGSVSIVKANVPLQSTDVYCNAPYQAEQNGAYSVQGTDGYHLLDGNKATYLHTNYDANAGPGEDHYLRDYVGESGIGQFRMLYTTRNSGNGQPTKMVIEGSNEATGTYTEIATLTKDDASNPLPETTSTDYTSDYFEGGTYKYLRFRVLGNTASDGKSKPDGHYWFCMAEFALEREASTTITNNNVGTVMDDEILTTYNAIESATTAKNLAKTVAQLKAAQAELQAQYDALLAAKTVVQGHEPLKTAIDNATALKNSCYETDVQGNTVVKADYISNPNFSLEDLQNLERAISTAITVFRNANACEVEVTAQETSLAAAMAQLNRSFDYMALPITLST
;
A
#
# COMPACT_ATOMS: atom_id res chain seq x y z
N ASP A 1 5.62 -31.02 33.35
CA ASP A 1 6.40 -29.92 33.97
C ASP A 1 7.63 -29.49 33.15
N ALA A 2 7.56 -29.48 31.82
CA ALA A 2 8.68 -29.09 30.95
C ALA A 2 8.79 -27.57 30.71
N LEU A 3 7.91 -26.75 31.30
CA LEU A 3 7.88 -25.29 31.13
C LEU A 3 8.72 -24.53 32.18
N GLY A 4 9.27 -25.20 33.20
CA GLY A 4 10.00 -24.54 34.29
C GLY A 4 11.46 -24.17 34.00
N GLY A 5 12.04 -24.67 32.91
CA GLY A 5 13.47 -24.49 32.60
C GLY A 5 13.85 -23.09 32.13
N ASN A 6 12.93 -22.36 31.49
CA ASN A 6 13.22 -21.14 30.74
C ASN A 6 12.76 -19.84 31.41
N GLN A 7 12.20 -19.90 32.63
CA GLN A 7 11.81 -18.69 33.36
C GLN A 7 13.01 -18.08 34.09
N LEU A 8 13.06 -16.75 34.14
CA LEU A 8 13.99 -16.03 35.01
C LEU A 8 13.52 -16.18 36.46
N THR A 9 14.37 -16.75 37.30
CA THR A 9 14.06 -16.98 38.71
C THR A 9 15.09 -16.30 39.62
N ASN A 10 14.69 -15.98 40.84
CA ASN A 10 15.62 -15.45 41.85
C ASN A 10 16.81 -16.41 42.06
N ALA A 11 16.61 -17.72 41.94
CA ALA A 11 17.70 -18.70 42.06
C ALA A 11 18.76 -18.55 40.96
N LYS A 12 18.34 -18.31 39.70
CA LYS A 12 19.26 -18.07 38.58
C LYS A 12 20.03 -16.74 38.75
N LEU A 13 19.35 -15.69 39.23
CA LEU A 13 19.97 -14.40 39.51
C LEU A 13 20.99 -14.49 40.64
N ILE A 14 20.64 -15.16 41.75
CA ILE A 14 21.53 -15.41 42.88
C ILE A 14 22.75 -16.22 42.43
N ALA A 15 22.57 -17.29 41.65
CA ALA A 15 23.69 -18.10 41.16
C ALA A 15 24.67 -17.31 40.28
N ALA A 16 24.16 -16.38 39.45
CA ALA A 16 24.99 -15.51 38.64
C ALA A 16 25.72 -14.46 39.48
N ASP A 17 25.06 -13.87 40.48
CA ASP A 17 25.67 -12.92 41.41
C ASP A 17 26.77 -13.58 42.26
N ASP A 18 26.51 -14.79 42.77
CA ASP A 18 27.49 -15.60 43.51
C ASP A 18 28.72 -15.92 42.65
N ALA A 19 28.50 -16.32 41.38
CA ALA A 19 29.59 -16.60 40.45
C ALA A 19 30.41 -15.33 40.11
N LEU A 20 29.75 -14.18 39.98
CA LEU A 20 30.40 -12.89 39.76
C LEU A 20 31.20 -12.46 40.99
N TYR A 21 30.62 -12.58 42.18
CA TYR A 21 31.27 -12.26 43.45
C TYR A 21 32.50 -13.13 43.67
N ALA A 22 32.38 -14.45 43.48
CA ALA A 22 33.50 -15.39 43.61
C ALA A 22 34.62 -15.10 42.60
N SER A 23 34.27 -14.69 41.37
CA SER A 23 35.26 -14.31 40.34
C SER A 23 35.99 -13.02 40.72
N LYS A 24 35.27 -12.02 41.25
CA LYS A 24 35.86 -10.76 41.76
C LYS A 24 36.83 -11.00 42.91
N GLN A 25 36.47 -11.87 43.86
CA GLN A 25 37.33 -12.24 44.98
C GLN A 25 38.63 -12.91 44.52
N LEU A 26 38.55 -13.82 43.53
CA LEU A 26 39.73 -14.48 43.01
C LEU A 26 40.63 -13.53 42.21
N LEU A 27 40.05 -12.62 41.41
CA LEU A 27 40.79 -11.58 40.69
C LEU A 27 41.57 -10.63 41.62
N ALA A 28 41.06 -10.39 42.82
CA ALA A 28 41.73 -9.58 43.83
C ALA A 28 42.87 -10.33 44.56
N ASN A 29 42.98 -11.65 44.40
CA ASN A 29 44.04 -12.44 45.01
C ASN A 29 45.31 -12.43 44.15
N GLY A 30 46.37 -11.78 44.65
CA GLY A 30 47.66 -11.71 43.96
C GLY A 30 48.40 -13.05 43.82
N GLU A 31 47.95 -14.10 44.50
CA GLU A 31 48.51 -15.47 44.41
C GLU A 31 47.67 -16.42 43.53
N ALA A 32 46.58 -15.94 42.92
CA ALA A 32 45.71 -16.78 42.10
C ALA A 32 46.47 -17.37 40.90
N THR A 33 46.35 -18.69 40.74
CA THR A 33 46.94 -19.41 39.61
C THR A 33 46.11 -19.24 38.34
N ALA A 34 46.74 -19.46 37.19
CA ALA A 34 46.05 -19.43 35.89
C ALA A 34 44.91 -20.45 35.81
N ASP A 35 45.08 -21.63 36.43
CA ASP A 35 44.06 -22.68 36.46
C ASP A 35 42.84 -22.27 37.29
N GLU A 36 43.06 -21.64 38.44
CA GLU A 36 41.96 -21.12 39.29
C GLU A 36 41.18 -20.01 38.58
N LEU A 37 41.89 -19.09 37.91
CA LEU A 37 41.26 -18.03 37.12
C LEU A 37 40.43 -18.61 35.96
N THR A 38 40.96 -19.63 35.27
CA THR A 38 40.27 -20.33 34.19
C THR A 38 39.01 -21.06 34.68
N ALA A 39 39.09 -21.72 35.84
CA ALA A 39 37.94 -22.39 36.45
C ALA A 39 36.83 -21.40 36.81
N LYS A 40 37.17 -20.24 37.39
CA LYS A 40 36.18 -19.20 37.72
C LYS A 40 35.59 -18.52 36.48
N TYR A 41 36.41 -18.23 35.47
CA TYR A 41 35.91 -17.74 34.19
C TYR A 41 34.89 -18.69 33.57
N THR A 42 35.20 -20.00 33.57
CA THR A 42 34.29 -21.02 33.02
C THR A 42 32.96 -21.06 33.79
N ALA A 43 33.01 -20.97 35.12
CA ALA A 43 31.81 -20.94 35.96
C ALA A 43 30.97 -19.67 35.73
N LEU A 44 31.60 -18.50 35.65
CA LEU A 44 30.91 -17.23 35.37
C LEU A 44 30.29 -17.24 33.97
N LYS A 45 31.03 -17.72 32.97
CA LYS A 45 30.53 -17.84 31.60
C LYS A 45 29.31 -18.77 31.53
N ALA A 46 29.34 -19.90 32.23
CA ALA A 46 28.20 -20.81 32.27
C ALA A 46 26.94 -20.13 32.84
N GLN A 47 27.08 -19.33 33.90
CA GLN A 47 25.93 -18.58 34.46
C GLN A 47 25.45 -17.47 33.50
N TYR A 48 26.37 -16.77 32.84
CA TYR A 48 26.01 -15.79 31.80
C TYR A 48 25.23 -16.44 30.64
N ASP A 49 25.71 -17.58 30.13
CA ASP A 49 25.03 -18.30 29.04
C ASP A 49 23.62 -18.77 29.45
N ILE A 50 23.44 -19.20 30.71
CA ILE A 50 22.13 -19.55 31.27
C ILE A 50 21.19 -18.33 31.33
N LEU A 51 21.68 -17.18 31.81
CA LEU A 51 20.90 -15.95 31.85
C LEU A 51 20.52 -15.46 30.45
N LEU A 52 21.46 -15.50 29.50
CA LEU A 52 21.22 -15.11 28.10
C LEU A 52 20.18 -16.02 27.44
N ALA A 53 20.28 -17.34 27.62
CA ALA A 53 19.30 -18.28 27.08
C ALA A 53 17.90 -18.07 27.69
N THR A 54 17.85 -17.81 29.00
CA THR A 54 16.60 -17.50 29.73
C THR A 54 15.97 -16.20 29.22
N TYR A 55 16.78 -15.16 29.00
CA TYR A 55 16.33 -13.89 28.44
C TYR A 55 15.77 -14.07 27.02
N ASN A 56 16.51 -14.74 26.12
CA ASN A 56 16.06 -14.97 24.74
C ASN A 56 14.77 -15.80 24.67
N ALA A 57 14.60 -16.77 25.58
CA ALA A 57 13.37 -17.56 25.66
C ALA A 57 12.17 -16.70 26.08
N ALA A 58 12.34 -15.84 27.10
CA ALA A 58 11.29 -14.92 27.53
C ALA A 58 10.91 -13.92 26.43
N GLU A 59 11.89 -13.37 25.71
CA GLU A 59 11.65 -12.47 24.57
C GLU A 59 10.88 -13.20 23.44
N SER A 60 11.20 -14.46 23.16
CA SER A 60 10.47 -15.30 22.20
C SER A 60 9.04 -15.59 22.64
N ASP A 61 8.81 -15.85 23.92
CA ASP A 61 7.46 -16.09 24.48
C ASP A 61 6.59 -14.83 24.40
N ASP A 62 7.16 -13.67 24.75
CA ASP A 62 6.46 -12.37 24.65
C ASP A 62 6.11 -12.01 23.20
N LEU A 63 7.02 -12.28 22.25
CA LEU A 63 6.78 -12.08 20.82
C LEU A 63 5.64 -12.98 20.33
N SER A 64 5.67 -14.26 20.72
CA SER A 64 4.64 -15.24 20.37
C SER A 64 3.27 -14.83 20.93
N ALA A 65 3.22 -14.39 22.19
CA ALA A 65 1.99 -13.90 22.81
C ALA A 65 1.44 -12.66 22.11
N ALA A 66 2.29 -11.71 21.71
CA ALA A 66 1.90 -10.54 20.95
C ALA A 66 1.38 -10.90 19.54
N GLN A 67 1.98 -11.89 18.87
CA GLN A 67 1.48 -12.39 17.59
C GLN A 67 0.11 -13.05 17.72
N THR A 68 -0.14 -13.81 18.79
CA THR A 68 -1.46 -14.37 19.09
C THR A 68 -2.50 -13.28 19.34
N ALA A 69 -2.16 -12.27 20.17
CA ALA A 69 -3.07 -11.17 20.46
C ALA A 69 -3.42 -10.35 19.20
N LEU A 70 -2.47 -10.15 18.29
CA LEU A 70 -2.73 -9.52 16.99
C LEU A 70 -3.62 -10.39 16.10
N GLN A 71 -3.40 -11.71 16.07
CA GLN A 71 -4.25 -12.63 15.31
C GLN A 71 -5.71 -12.60 15.80
N ASP A 72 -5.94 -12.54 17.11
CA ASP A 72 -7.29 -12.47 17.67
C ASP A 72 -8.04 -11.21 17.19
N VAL A 73 -7.35 -10.08 17.03
CA VAL A 73 -7.93 -8.85 16.50
C VAL A 73 -8.17 -8.96 14.99
N ILE A 74 -7.24 -9.57 14.23
CA ILE A 74 -7.42 -9.88 12.80
C ILE A 74 -8.70 -10.71 12.59
N ASP A 75 -8.87 -11.80 13.33
CA ASP A 75 -10.01 -12.70 13.16
C ASP A 75 -11.34 -12.02 13.50
N LYS A 76 -11.38 -11.23 14.58
CA LYS A 76 -12.56 -10.44 14.97
C LYS A 76 -12.91 -9.39 13.93
N THR A 77 -11.90 -8.70 13.40
CA THR A 77 -12.09 -7.65 12.39
C THR A 77 -12.54 -8.24 11.07
N GLN A 78 -11.96 -9.34 10.63
CA GLN A 78 -12.41 -10.06 9.43
C GLN A 78 -13.85 -10.56 9.59
N THR A 79 -14.22 -11.08 10.76
CA THR A 79 -15.59 -11.52 11.04
C THR A 79 -16.58 -10.35 10.92
N LEU A 80 -16.25 -9.19 11.51
CA LEU A 80 -17.08 -8.00 11.42
C LEU A 80 -17.15 -7.48 9.97
N LEU A 81 -16.02 -7.45 9.26
CA LEU A 81 -15.93 -7.07 7.86
C LEU A 81 -16.88 -7.93 7.01
N ASN A 82 -16.82 -9.26 7.14
CA ASN A 82 -17.68 -10.20 6.40
C ASN A 82 -19.17 -9.98 6.67
N VAL A 83 -19.53 -9.49 7.86
CA VAL A 83 -20.91 -9.09 8.16
C VAL A 83 -21.26 -7.79 7.44
N CYS A 84 -20.36 -6.81 7.43
CA CYS A 84 -20.56 -5.49 6.83
C CYS A 84 -20.56 -5.52 5.29
N GLY A 85 -19.74 -6.37 4.69
CA GLY A 85 -19.60 -6.47 3.25
C GLY A 85 -18.44 -7.37 2.86
N SER A 86 -17.96 -7.17 1.64
CA SER A 86 -16.78 -7.85 1.13
C SER A 86 -16.00 -6.92 0.21
N VAL A 87 -14.69 -7.11 0.16
CA VAL A 87 -13.82 -6.49 -0.84
C VAL A 87 -13.41 -7.58 -1.81
N SER A 88 -13.65 -7.34 -3.09
CA SER A 88 -13.07 -8.14 -4.17
C SER A 88 -11.92 -7.34 -4.75
N ILE A 89 -10.70 -7.84 -4.56
CA ILE A 89 -9.53 -7.29 -5.23
C ILE A 89 -9.39 -7.97 -6.59
N VAL A 90 -9.48 -7.18 -7.64
CA VAL A 90 -9.12 -7.57 -9.00
C VAL A 90 -7.79 -6.93 -9.34
N LYS A 91 -6.83 -7.74 -9.77
CA LYS A 91 -5.59 -7.21 -10.34
C LYS A 91 -5.92 -6.60 -11.70
N ALA A 92 -5.68 -5.31 -11.84
CA ALA A 92 -5.94 -4.57 -13.06
C ALA A 92 -4.66 -3.91 -13.56
N ASN A 93 -4.40 -4.01 -14.86
CA ASN A 93 -3.32 -3.23 -15.47
C ASN A 93 -3.69 -1.75 -15.43
N VAL A 94 -2.72 -0.90 -15.09
CA VAL A 94 -2.82 0.53 -15.33
C VAL A 94 -2.67 0.75 -16.84
N PRO A 95 -3.69 1.28 -17.54
CA PRO A 95 -3.62 1.45 -18.98
C PRO A 95 -2.75 2.66 -19.33
N LEU A 96 -1.44 2.46 -19.38
CA LEU A 96 -0.49 3.50 -19.81
C LEU A 96 -0.59 3.69 -21.33
N GLN A 97 -0.63 4.95 -21.75
CA GLN A 97 -0.43 5.35 -23.14
C GLN A 97 0.99 5.89 -23.32
N SER A 98 1.44 5.99 -24.57
CA SER A 98 2.76 6.53 -24.89
C SER A 98 2.98 7.96 -24.39
N THR A 99 1.92 8.76 -24.26
CA THR A 99 1.97 10.11 -23.69
C THR A 99 2.11 10.14 -22.17
N ASP A 100 1.80 9.02 -21.51
CA ASP A 100 1.85 8.92 -20.05
C ASP A 100 3.25 8.56 -19.55
N VAL A 101 4.06 7.93 -20.41
CA VAL A 101 5.43 7.49 -20.11
C VAL A 101 6.43 8.56 -20.55
N TYR A 102 7.24 9.02 -19.61
CA TYR A 102 8.30 9.99 -19.84
C TYR A 102 9.66 9.44 -19.41
N CYS A 103 10.67 9.59 -20.27
CA CYS A 103 12.07 9.32 -19.95
C CYS A 103 12.85 10.63 -19.99
N ASN A 104 13.65 10.93 -18.96
CA ASN A 104 14.42 12.17 -18.90
C ASN A 104 15.71 12.13 -19.73
N ALA A 105 16.19 10.94 -20.08
CA ALA A 105 17.42 10.75 -20.83
C ALA A 105 17.28 9.66 -21.91
N PRO A 106 16.34 9.75 -22.87
CA PRO A 106 16.22 8.75 -23.92
C PRO A 106 17.47 8.76 -24.81
N TYR A 107 17.98 7.58 -25.17
CA TYR A 107 19.07 7.50 -26.14
C TYR A 107 18.53 7.74 -27.56
N GLN A 108 19.05 8.77 -28.21
CA GLN A 108 18.67 9.15 -29.58
C GLN A 108 19.82 8.83 -30.53
N ALA A 109 19.71 7.73 -31.28
CA ALA A 109 20.64 7.44 -32.38
C ALA A 109 19.92 7.58 -33.73
N GLU A 110 20.48 8.37 -34.65
CA GLU A 110 19.90 8.68 -35.97
C GLU A 110 19.83 7.47 -36.93
N GLN A 111 20.34 6.28 -36.59
CA GLN A 111 20.63 5.22 -37.57
C GLN A 111 20.05 3.82 -37.30
N ASN A 112 19.21 3.61 -36.28
CA ASN A 112 18.64 2.28 -36.03
C ASN A 112 17.25 2.39 -35.39
N GLY A 113 16.22 1.81 -36.04
CA GLY A 113 14.84 1.78 -35.53
C GLY A 113 14.62 0.89 -34.30
N ALA A 114 15.68 0.51 -33.60
CA ALA A 114 15.66 -0.26 -32.35
C ALA A 114 16.03 0.62 -31.13
N TYR A 115 16.23 1.93 -31.32
CA TYR A 115 16.58 2.88 -30.26
C TYR A 115 15.42 3.80 -29.92
N SER A 116 15.45 4.30 -28.69
CA SER A 116 14.39 4.99 -27.97
C SER A 116 14.07 6.37 -28.52
N VAL A 117 13.39 6.39 -29.66
CA VAL A 117 12.64 7.57 -30.07
C VAL A 117 11.39 7.64 -29.21
N GLN A 118 10.96 8.84 -28.80
CA GLN A 118 9.63 9.03 -28.22
C GLN A 118 8.59 8.76 -29.34
N GLY A 119 8.39 7.48 -29.65
CA GLY A 119 7.44 6.98 -30.61
C GLY A 119 6.04 6.91 -30.02
N THR A 120 5.11 6.32 -30.77
CA THR A 120 3.71 6.15 -30.36
C THR A 120 3.49 5.08 -29.29
N ASP A 121 4.55 4.43 -28.81
CA ASP A 121 4.54 3.23 -27.95
C ASP A 121 5.29 3.42 -26.61
N GLY A 122 5.64 4.65 -26.23
CA GLY A 122 6.27 4.93 -24.94
C GLY A 122 7.71 4.43 -24.85
N TYR A 123 8.54 4.75 -25.86
CA TYR A 123 9.93 4.30 -25.96
C TYR A 123 10.07 2.77 -26.13
N HIS A 124 9.14 2.15 -26.84
CA HIS A 124 9.01 0.70 -27.03
C HIS A 124 8.68 -0.10 -25.77
N LEU A 125 8.25 0.54 -24.69
CA LEU A 125 7.97 -0.15 -23.44
C LEU A 125 6.56 -0.74 -23.37
N LEU A 126 5.66 -0.31 -24.26
CA LEU A 126 4.24 -0.63 -24.25
C LEU A 126 3.78 -1.37 -25.52
N ASP A 127 4.70 -1.82 -26.38
CA ASP A 127 4.38 -2.44 -27.68
C ASP A 127 4.19 -3.97 -27.60
N GLY A 128 4.54 -4.59 -26.46
CA GLY A 128 4.47 -6.04 -26.26
C GLY A 128 5.52 -6.84 -27.05
N ASN A 129 6.50 -6.15 -27.64
CA ASN A 129 7.59 -6.73 -28.38
C ASN A 129 8.92 -6.69 -27.59
N LYS A 130 9.22 -7.79 -26.89
CA LYS A 130 10.48 -7.96 -26.12
C LYS A 130 11.78 -7.84 -26.95
N ALA A 131 11.70 -7.71 -28.28
CA ALA A 131 12.86 -7.47 -29.13
C ALA A 131 13.26 -5.98 -29.25
N THR A 132 12.33 -5.07 -28.98
CA THR A 132 12.54 -3.63 -28.86
C THR A 132 12.75 -3.26 -27.39
N TYR A 133 13.33 -2.09 -27.13
CA TYR A 133 13.66 -1.67 -25.76
C TYR A 133 13.88 -0.17 -25.65
N LEU A 134 13.57 0.36 -24.47
CA LEU A 134 14.16 1.59 -23.97
C LEU A 134 15.66 1.36 -23.72
N HIS A 135 16.46 2.32 -24.15
CA HIS A 135 17.83 2.53 -23.76
C HIS A 135 17.96 4.00 -23.38
N THR A 136 18.38 4.30 -22.16
CA THR A 136 18.69 5.68 -21.80
C THR A 136 20.06 6.08 -22.33
N ASN A 137 20.35 7.37 -22.39
CA ASN A 137 21.60 7.92 -22.88
C ASN A 137 22.79 7.19 -22.25
N TYR A 138 23.68 6.67 -23.08
CA TYR A 138 24.93 6.05 -22.66
C TYR A 138 26.14 6.68 -23.37
N ASP A 139 25.91 7.75 -24.13
CA ASP A 139 26.97 8.55 -24.71
C ASP A 139 27.49 9.55 -23.67
N ALA A 140 28.77 9.90 -23.77
CA ALA A 140 29.44 10.90 -22.91
C ALA A 140 29.03 12.35 -23.22
N ASN A 141 27.77 12.55 -23.61
CA ASN A 141 27.17 13.84 -23.89
C ASN A 141 26.58 14.43 -22.59
N ALA A 142 26.28 15.73 -22.58
CA ALA A 142 25.61 16.34 -21.43
C ALA A 142 24.21 15.73 -21.28
N GLY A 143 24.06 14.78 -20.35
CA GLY A 143 22.78 14.24 -19.92
C GLY A 143 21.94 15.28 -19.16
N PRO A 144 20.79 14.90 -18.59
CA PRO A 144 19.87 15.83 -17.93
C PRO A 144 20.44 16.48 -16.65
N GLY A 145 21.62 16.08 -16.19
CA GLY A 145 22.24 16.57 -14.95
C GLY A 145 21.61 15.98 -13.68
N GLU A 146 20.87 14.88 -13.83
CA GLU A 146 20.26 14.11 -12.75
C GLU A 146 20.21 12.62 -13.14
N ASP A 147 19.91 11.77 -12.16
CA ASP A 147 19.81 10.33 -12.40
C ASP A 147 18.73 10.02 -13.45
N HIS A 148 18.97 8.99 -14.27
CA HIS A 148 18.01 8.60 -15.29
C HIS A 148 16.79 7.97 -14.65
N TYR A 149 15.62 8.30 -15.16
CA TYR A 149 14.36 7.78 -14.66
C TYR A 149 13.31 7.60 -15.76
N LEU A 150 12.39 6.68 -15.49
CA LEU A 150 11.07 6.65 -16.09
C LEU A 150 10.08 7.34 -15.17
N ARG A 151 9.15 8.11 -15.74
CA ARG A 151 8.05 8.72 -15.02
C ARG A 151 6.75 8.41 -15.75
N ASP A 152 5.80 7.85 -15.01
CA ASP A 152 4.47 7.55 -15.52
C ASP A 152 3.43 8.50 -14.94
N TYR A 153 2.50 8.93 -15.78
CA TYR A 153 1.27 9.56 -15.36
C TYR A 153 0.15 8.52 -15.25
N VAL A 154 -0.43 8.34 -14.06
CA VAL A 154 -1.42 7.28 -13.80
C VAL A 154 -2.87 7.77 -13.74
N GLY A 155 -3.10 9.02 -14.15
CA GLY A 155 -4.40 9.70 -14.15
C GLY A 155 -4.63 10.61 -12.95
N GLU A 156 -5.67 11.45 -13.06
CA GLU A 156 -5.99 12.49 -12.08
C GLU A 156 -6.36 11.96 -10.70
N SER A 157 -6.91 10.74 -10.63
CA SER A 157 -7.22 10.07 -9.36
C SER A 157 -5.98 9.58 -8.61
N GLY A 158 -4.83 9.50 -9.30
CA GLY A 158 -3.63 8.88 -8.78
C GLY A 158 -3.75 7.38 -8.52
N ILE A 159 -2.70 6.82 -7.92
CA ILE A 159 -2.60 5.42 -7.50
C ILE A 159 -1.93 5.33 -6.13
N GLY A 160 -2.51 4.55 -5.21
CA GLY A 160 -2.03 4.41 -3.82
C GLY A 160 -1.33 3.09 -3.51
N GLN A 161 -1.72 2.02 -4.21
CA GLN A 161 -1.11 0.70 -4.12
C GLN A 161 -0.92 0.15 -5.54
N PHE A 162 0.29 -0.28 -5.85
CA PHE A 162 0.65 -0.73 -7.18
C PHE A 162 1.88 -1.63 -7.15
N ARG A 163 2.12 -2.35 -8.24
CA ARG A 163 3.39 -3.05 -8.47
C ARG A 163 3.89 -2.78 -9.88
N MET A 164 5.20 -2.87 -10.03
CA MET A 164 5.89 -2.69 -11.28
C MET A 164 6.17 -4.05 -11.91
N LEU A 165 5.94 -4.14 -13.22
CA LEU A 165 6.37 -5.25 -14.05
C LEU A 165 7.30 -4.70 -15.12
N TYR A 166 8.42 -5.35 -15.35
CA TYR A 166 9.26 -5.01 -16.50
C TYR A 166 10.00 -6.23 -17.02
N THR A 167 10.37 -6.19 -18.29
CA THR A 167 11.23 -7.19 -18.91
C THR A 167 12.60 -6.58 -19.16
N THR A 168 13.67 -7.28 -18.76
CA THR A 168 15.03 -6.84 -19.10
C THR A 168 15.27 -6.95 -20.61
N ARG A 169 16.11 -6.05 -21.15
CA ARG A 169 16.53 -6.10 -22.55
C ARG A 169 16.95 -7.51 -22.97
N ASN A 170 16.62 -7.88 -24.20
CA ASN A 170 16.88 -9.22 -24.76
C ASN A 170 18.37 -9.57 -25.01
N SER A 171 19.28 -8.61 -24.83
CA SER A 171 20.71 -8.75 -25.08
C SER A 171 21.50 -7.63 -24.39
N GLY A 172 22.80 -7.83 -24.18
CA GLY A 172 23.67 -6.79 -23.63
C GLY A 172 23.46 -6.50 -22.14
N ASN A 173 24.10 -5.44 -21.66
CA ASN A 173 24.04 -4.96 -20.29
C ASN A 173 23.13 -3.74 -20.15
N GLY A 174 23.03 -3.20 -18.93
CA GLY A 174 22.21 -2.03 -18.62
C GLY A 174 20.94 -2.35 -17.83
N GLN A 175 20.76 -3.58 -17.39
CA GLN A 175 19.65 -3.93 -16.50
C GLN A 175 19.83 -3.17 -15.17
N PRO A 176 18.77 -2.57 -14.61
CA PRO A 176 18.84 -1.91 -13.31
C PRO A 176 19.28 -2.88 -12.20
N THR A 177 20.23 -2.48 -11.38
CA THR A 177 20.67 -3.22 -10.18
C THR A 177 20.29 -2.52 -8.89
N LYS A 178 19.92 -1.24 -8.98
CA LYS A 178 19.34 -0.46 -7.88
C LYS A 178 18.38 0.58 -8.46
N MET A 179 17.18 0.67 -7.90
CA MET A 179 16.14 1.60 -8.35
C MET A 179 15.41 2.19 -7.13
N VAL A 180 15.09 3.48 -7.20
CA VAL A 180 14.22 4.16 -6.23
C VAL A 180 12.89 4.45 -6.91
N ILE A 181 11.81 4.08 -6.23
CA ILE A 181 10.44 4.36 -6.65
C ILE A 181 9.93 5.53 -5.82
N GLU A 182 9.40 6.53 -6.50
CA GLU A 182 9.02 7.80 -5.90
C GLU A 182 7.66 8.27 -6.44
N GLY A 183 6.92 9.05 -5.65
CA GLY A 183 5.60 9.57 -6.03
C GLY A 183 5.51 11.09 -5.94
N SER A 184 4.73 11.70 -6.84
CA SER A 184 4.34 13.12 -6.78
C SER A 184 2.94 13.36 -7.33
N ASN A 185 2.31 14.47 -6.93
CA ASN A 185 1.04 14.94 -7.49
C ASN A 185 1.23 16.03 -8.56
N GLU A 186 2.46 16.44 -8.82
CA GLU A 186 2.82 17.46 -9.80
C GLU A 186 3.93 16.91 -10.71
N ALA A 187 3.81 17.09 -12.02
CA ALA A 187 4.76 16.50 -12.98
C ALA A 187 6.22 16.94 -12.76
N THR A 188 6.44 18.16 -12.27
CA THR A 188 7.75 18.77 -11.99
C THR A 188 7.94 19.10 -10.51
N GLY A 189 7.14 18.47 -9.64
CA GLY A 189 7.14 18.73 -8.20
C GLY A 189 8.24 17.99 -7.45
N THR A 190 8.15 18.09 -6.11
CA THR A 190 8.96 17.25 -5.22
C THR A 190 8.43 15.82 -5.25
N TYR A 191 9.35 14.86 -5.39
CA TYR A 191 9.06 13.44 -5.35
C TYR A 191 9.39 12.87 -3.98
N THR A 192 8.46 12.09 -3.42
CA THR A 192 8.62 11.38 -2.15
C THR A 192 9.03 9.95 -2.43
N GLU A 193 10.09 9.47 -1.78
CA GLU A 193 10.50 8.05 -1.89
C GLU A 193 9.44 7.12 -1.28
N ILE A 194 9.04 6.12 -2.07
CA ILE A 194 8.11 5.06 -1.69
C ILE A 194 8.88 3.80 -1.33
N ALA A 195 9.84 3.40 -2.18
CA ALA A 195 10.63 2.18 -1.99
C ALA A 195 11.98 2.25 -2.70
N THR A 196 12.93 1.45 -2.24
CA THR A 196 14.20 1.19 -2.94
C THR A 196 14.31 -0.31 -3.24
N LEU A 197 14.47 -0.66 -4.52
CA LEU A 197 14.73 -2.01 -5.00
C LEU A 197 16.23 -2.22 -5.26
N THR A 198 16.72 -3.42 -4.99
CA THR A 198 18.11 -3.80 -5.21
C THR A 198 18.22 -5.24 -5.72
N LYS A 199 19.27 -5.53 -6.48
CA LYS A 199 19.62 -6.88 -6.91
C LYS A 199 20.02 -7.82 -5.76
N ASP A 200 20.36 -7.24 -4.60
CA ASP A 200 20.77 -8.00 -3.42
C ASP A 200 19.59 -8.23 -2.45
N ASP A 201 18.35 -7.94 -2.88
CA ASP A 201 17.15 -8.19 -2.07
C ASP A 201 16.97 -9.70 -1.84
N ALA A 202 16.68 -10.09 -0.60
CA ALA A 202 16.63 -11.49 -0.21
C ALA A 202 15.38 -12.23 -0.73
N SER A 203 14.29 -11.48 -0.99
CA SER A 203 12.98 -12.01 -1.36
C SER A 203 12.67 -11.84 -2.83
N ASN A 204 12.97 -10.66 -3.39
CA ASN A 204 12.60 -10.30 -4.76
C ASN A 204 13.69 -9.45 -5.44
N PRO A 205 14.88 -10.03 -5.71
CA PRO A 205 16.01 -9.32 -6.27
C PRO A 205 15.75 -8.82 -7.70
N LEU A 206 16.22 -7.62 -8.02
CA LEU A 206 16.22 -7.12 -9.40
C LEU A 206 17.01 -8.07 -10.33
N PRO A 207 16.49 -8.43 -11.52
CA PRO A 207 17.15 -9.34 -12.44
C PRO A 207 18.42 -8.75 -13.07
N GLU A 208 19.49 -9.53 -13.07
CA GLU A 208 20.78 -9.18 -13.68
C GLU A 208 21.00 -9.80 -15.08
N THR A 209 20.06 -10.64 -15.53
CA THR A 209 20.12 -11.35 -16.82
C THR A 209 19.22 -10.74 -17.88
N THR A 210 19.51 -11.02 -19.15
CA THR A 210 18.71 -10.58 -20.31
C THR A 210 17.40 -11.36 -20.44
N SER A 211 16.40 -10.79 -21.12
CA SER A 211 15.10 -11.43 -21.42
C SER A 211 14.36 -11.99 -20.19
N THR A 212 14.53 -11.35 -19.04
CA THR A 212 13.97 -11.80 -17.76
C THR A 212 12.80 -10.91 -17.39
N ASP A 213 11.65 -11.52 -17.13
CA ASP A 213 10.46 -10.83 -16.62
C ASP A 213 10.61 -10.66 -15.10
N TYR A 214 10.33 -9.46 -14.62
CA TYR A 214 10.32 -9.12 -13.22
C TYR A 214 8.95 -8.60 -12.81
N THR A 215 8.52 -8.98 -11.63
CA THR A 215 7.32 -8.45 -10.98
C THR A 215 7.71 -8.10 -9.55
N SER A 216 7.62 -6.83 -9.22
CA SER A 216 7.89 -6.39 -7.85
C SER A 216 6.80 -6.87 -6.89
N ASP A 217 7.11 -6.76 -5.60
CA ASP A 217 6.06 -6.73 -4.57
C ASP A 217 5.20 -5.47 -4.75
N TYR A 218 4.06 -5.42 -4.07
CA TYR A 218 3.26 -4.20 -4.04
C TYR A 218 3.92 -3.12 -3.20
N PHE A 219 3.83 -1.90 -3.71
CA PHE A 219 4.27 -0.68 -3.05
C PHE A 219 3.08 0.01 -2.41
N GLU A 220 3.30 0.53 -1.20
CA GLU A 220 2.37 1.35 -0.44
C GLU A 220 3.14 2.57 0.09
N GLY A 221 2.55 3.77 0.00
CA GLY A 221 3.26 4.99 0.41
C GLY A 221 2.54 6.31 0.15
N GLY A 222 1.23 6.27 -0.06
CA GLY A 222 0.39 7.42 -0.42
C GLY A 222 -0.11 7.36 -1.87
N THR A 223 -1.13 8.18 -2.18
CA THR A 223 -1.75 8.25 -3.51
C THR A 223 -1.09 9.35 -4.36
N TYR A 224 -0.53 8.96 -5.51
CA TYR A 224 0.22 9.86 -6.40
C TYR A 224 -0.29 9.83 -7.84
N LYS A 225 -0.34 10.99 -8.51
CA LYS A 225 -0.64 11.12 -9.95
C LYS A 225 0.53 10.74 -10.84
N TYR A 226 1.76 10.92 -10.36
CA TYR A 226 2.99 10.63 -11.07
C TYR A 226 3.88 9.69 -10.26
N LEU A 227 4.34 8.61 -10.89
CA LEU A 227 5.33 7.69 -10.32
C LEU A 227 6.65 7.85 -11.05
N ARG A 228 7.77 7.81 -10.33
CA ARG A 228 9.13 7.90 -10.88
C ARG A 228 9.96 6.69 -10.47
N PHE A 229 10.62 6.08 -11.45
CA PHE A 229 11.49 4.91 -11.32
C PHE A 229 12.91 5.35 -11.64
N ARG A 230 13.63 5.81 -10.62
CA ARG A 230 14.95 6.42 -10.74
C ARG A 230 16.05 5.39 -10.54
N VAL A 231 16.94 5.23 -11.51
CA VAL A 231 17.94 4.16 -11.51
C VAL A 231 19.26 4.63 -10.89
N LEU A 232 19.72 3.88 -9.90
CA LEU A 232 20.94 4.14 -9.10
C LEU A 232 22.02 3.07 -9.28
N GLY A 233 21.84 2.13 -10.21
CA GLY A 233 22.81 1.09 -10.52
C GLY A 233 22.40 0.31 -11.76
N ASN A 234 23.38 -0.18 -12.51
CA ASN A 234 23.15 -1.08 -13.64
C ASN A 234 24.16 -2.24 -13.66
N THR A 235 23.99 -3.18 -14.59
CA THR A 235 24.90 -4.32 -14.82
C THR A 235 26.14 -3.99 -15.67
N ALA A 236 26.34 -2.73 -16.08
CA ALA A 236 27.48 -2.35 -16.90
C ALA A 236 28.76 -2.22 -16.06
N SER A 237 29.92 -2.53 -16.64
CA SER A 237 31.22 -2.39 -15.97
C SER A 237 31.54 -0.92 -15.64
N ASP A 238 32.18 -0.67 -14.50
CA ASP A 238 32.41 0.65 -13.87
C ASP A 238 32.89 1.77 -14.80
N GLY A 239 33.72 1.49 -15.80
CA GLY A 239 34.21 2.50 -16.76
C GLY A 239 33.20 2.95 -17.82
N LYS A 240 32.05 2.27 -17.95
CA LYS A 240 31.00 2.52 -18.95
C LYS A 240 29.61 2.67 -18.33
N SER A 241 29.48 2.50 -17.02
CA SER A 241 28.18 2.50 -16.34
C SER A 241 27.61 3.90 -16.14
N LYS A 242 28.47 4.94 -16.13
CA LYS A 242 28.12 6.35 -15.90
C LYS A 242 28.81 7.34 -16.85
N PRO A 243 28.53 7.31 -18.15
CA PRO A 243 29.21 8.14 -19.14
C PRO A 243 29.00 9.66 -18.92
N ASP A 244 27.87 10.06 -18.33
CA ASP A 244 27.52 11.44 -17.98
C ASP A 244 27.42 11.67 -16.45
N GLY A 245 27.95 10.74 -15.65
CA GLY A 245 27.86 10.76 -14.19
C GLY A 245 26.65 10.03 -13.61
N HIS A 246 25.69 9.61 -14.44
CA HIS A 246 24.48 8.92 -14.02
C HIS A 246 24.37 7.52 -14.65
N TYR A 247 23.71 6.58 -13.95
CA TYR A 247 23.58 5.21 -14.47
C TYR A 247 22.56 5.17 -15.61
N TRP A 248 23.02 4.78 -16.79
CA TRP A 248 22.12 4.46 -17.88
C TRP A 248 21.43 3.11 -17.65
N PHE A 249 20.27 2.89 -18.25
CA PHE A 249 19.58 1.61 -18.16
C PHE A 249 18.83 1.26 -19.43
N CYS A 250 18.43 -0.01 -19.51
CA CYS A 250 17.57 -0.52 -20.58
C CYS A 250 16.47 -1.44 -20.04
N MET A 251 15.30 -1.39 -20.69
CA MET A 251 14.12 -2.18 -20.39
C MET A 251 13.40 -2.49 -21.70
N ALA A 252 12.94 -3.73 -21.87
CA ALA A 252 12.22 -4.16 -23.07
C ALA A 252 10.72 -3.85 -22.98
N GLU A 253 10.11 -4.17 -21.84
CA GLU A 253 8.70 -3.95 -21.58
C GLU A 253 8.54 -3.32 -20.21
N PHE A 254 7.47 -2.57 -20.02
CA PHE A 254 7.10 -2.01 -18.74
C PHE A 254 5.58 -2.00 -18.57
N ALA A 255 5.12 -2.34 -17.37
CA ALA A 255 3.72 -2.21 -17.00
C ALA A 255 3.59 -1.89 -15.52
N LEU A 256 2.45 -1.28 -15.18
CA LEU A 256 2.00 -1.13 -13.81
C LEU A 256 0.73 -1.95 -13.63
N GLU A 257 0.65 -2.63 -12.51
CA GLU A 257 -0.57 -3.25 -12.03
C GLU A 257 -1.02 -2.58 -10.75
N ARG A 258 -2.35 -2.42 -10.63
CA ARG A 258 -3.00 -1.95 -9.42
C ARG A 258 -3.92 -3.02 -8.87
N GLU A 259 -4.16 -2.94 -7.57
CA GLU A 259 -5.30 -3.61 -6.97
C GLU A 259 -6.52 -2.71 -7.19
N ALA A 260 -7.44 -3.15 -8.06
CA ALA A 260 -8.76 -2.55 -8.16
C ALA A 260 -9.66 -3.24 -7.16
N SER A 261 -10.16 -2.50 -6.17
CA SER A 261 -11.07 -3.03 -5.17
C SER A 261 -12.52 -2.73 -5.56
N THR A 262 -13.32 -3.77 -5.74
CA THR A 262 -14.78 -3.64 -5.75
C THR A 262 -15.28 -3.95 -4.34
N THR A 263 -15.90 -2.96 -3.71
CA THR A 263 -16.58 -3.17 -2.44
C THR A 263 -18.03 -3.55 -2.68
N ILE A 264 -18.50 -4.58 -1.97
CA ILE A 264 -19.90 -4.95 -1.91
C ILE A 264 -20.35 -4.78 -0.46
N THR A 265 -21.11 -3.72 -0.19
CA THR A 265 -21.79 -3.53 1.09
C THR A 265 -22.99 -4.47 1.20
N ASN A 266 -23.12 -5.21 2.31
CA ASN A 266 -24.25 -6.11 2.50
C ASN A 266 -25.53 -5.32 2.82
N ASN A 267 -26.67 -5.75 2.28
CA ASN A 267 -27.96 -5.17 2.66
C ASN A 267 -28.20 -5.43 4.17
N ASN A 268 -28.38 -4.38 4.98
CA ASN A 268 -28.69 -4.36 6.43
C ASN A 268 -27.55 -4.05 7.43
N VAL A 269 -26.48 -3.35 7.05
CA VAL A 269 -25.29 -3.16 7.90
C VAL A 269 -25.16 -1.79 8.56
N GLY A 270 -26.26 -1.14 8.95
CA GLY A 270 -26.18 0.24 9.46
C GLY A 270 -25.70 1.19 8.36
N THR A 271 -24.93 2.22 8.72
CA THR A 271 -24.42 3.24 7.77
C THR A 271 -23.01 2.94 7.26
N VAL A 272 -22.60 1.68 7.27
CA VAL A 272 -21.28 1.31 6.75
C VAL A 272 -21.19 1.71 5.27
N MET A 273 -20.11 2.41 4.94
CA MET A 273 -19.80 2.88 3.61
C MET A 273 -18.71 2.03 2.95
N ASP A 274 -18.63 2.09 1.62
CA ASP A 274 -17.68 1.28 0.84
C ASP A 274 -16.21 1.58 1.20
N ASP A 275 -15.91 2.83 1.57
CA ASP A 275 -14.60 3.29 2.01
C ASP A 275 -14.20 2.72 3.39
N GLU A 276 -15.16 2.55 4.30
CA GLU A 276 -14.94 1.94 5.61
C GLU A 276 -14.67 0.44 5.50
N ILE A 277 -15.37 -0.25 4.59
CA ILE A 277 -15.10 -1.65 4.25
C ILE A 277 -13.71 -1.79 3.64
N LEU A 278 -13.35 -0.94 2.67
CA LEU A 278 -12.04 -0.96 2.02
C LEU A 278 -10.91 -0.63 3.00
N THR A 279 -11.08 0.41 3.82
CA THR A 279 -10.09 0.81 4.84
C THR A 279 -9.89 -0.29 5.87
N THR A 280 -10.98 -0.96 6.30
CA THR A 280 -10.89 -2.08 7.23
C THR A 280 -10.18 -3.28 6.59
N TYR A 281 -10.48 -3.59 5.33
CA TYR A 281 -9.79 -4.65 4.59
C TYR A 281 -8.28 -4.38 4.51
N ASN A 282 -7.89 -3.16 4.10
CA ASN A 282 -6.48 -2.78 4.02
C ASN A 282 -5.79 -2.85 5.40
N ALA A 283 -6.47 -2.43 6.47
CA ALA A 283 -5.93 -2.55 7.83
C ALA A 283 -5.70 -4.01 8.26
N ILE A 284 -6.56 -4.95 7.86
CA ILE A 284 -6.38 -6.39 8.08
C ILE A 284 -5.12 -6.89 7.35
N GLU A 285 -4.91 -6.50 6.10
CA GLU A 285 -3.73 -6.87 5.31
C GLU A 285 -2.44 -6.29 5.94
N SER A 286 -2.43 -5.00 6.32
CA SER A 286 -1.30 -4.38 7.00
C SER A 286 -0.98 -5.07 8.34
N ALA A 287 -2.01 -5.43 9.13
CA ALA A 287 -1.85 -6.15 10.38
C ALA A 287 -1.31 -7.58 10.18
N THR A 288 -1.77 -8.26 9.12
CA THR A 288 -1.28 -9.60 8.74
C THR A 288 0.20 -9.55 8.35
N THR A 289 0.59 -8.54 7.57
CA THR A 289 1.98 -8.27 7.23
C THR A 289 2.83 -7.99 8.48
N ALA A 290 2.36 -7.12 9.37
CA ALA A 290 3.03 -6.81 10.62
C ALA A 290 3.22 -8.05 11.50
N LYS A 291 2.20 -8.92 11.62
CA LYS A 291 2.30 -10.19 12.36
C LYS A 291 3.43 -11.07 11.85
N ASN A 292 3.60 -11.14 10.54
CA ASN A 292 4.57 -12.02 9.88
C ASN A 292 6.00 -11.46 9.88
N LEU A 293 6.16 -10.13 9.83
CA LEU A 293 7.46 -9.48 9.63
C LEU A 293 8.03 -8.76 10.85
N ALA A 294 7.20 -8.42 11.84
CA ALA A 294 7.66 -7.69 13.02
C ALA A 294 8.67 -8.51 13.84
N LYS A 295 9.72 -7.83 14.30
CA LYS A 295 10.81 -8.43 15.08
C LYS A 295 10.72 -8.09 16.56
N THR A 296 9.77 -7.23 16.94
CA THR A 296 9.64 -6.72 18.31
C THR A 296 8.18 -6.71 18.76
N VAL A 297 7.99 -6.88 20.07
CA VAL A 297 6.66 -6.80 20.71
C VAL A 297 6.03 -5.41 20.51
N ALA A 298 6.83 -4.34 20.48
CA ALA A 298 6.34 -2.98 20.30
C ALA A 298 5.69 -2.77 18.93
N GLN A 299 6.31 -3.30 17.85
CA GLN A 299 5.75 -3.25 16.50
C GLN A 299 4.41 -4.00 16.42
N LEU A 300 4.33 -5.19 17.02
CA LEU A 300 3.10 -5.99 17.06
C LEU A 300 1.98 -5.28 17.84
N LYS A 301 2.30 -4.68 18.99
CA LYS A 301 1.32 -3.92 19.79
C LYS A 301 0.83 -2.66 19.09
N ALA A 302 1.68 -1.98 18.34
CA ALA A 302 1.29 -0.83 17.53
C ALA A 302 0.29 -1.24 16.44
N ALA A 303 0.61 -2.29 15.68
CA ALA A 303 -0.29 -2.84 14.65
C ALA A 303 -1.62 -3.34 15.26
N GLN A 304 -1.57 -3.98 16.44
CA GLN A 304 -2.76 -4.40 17.17
C GLN A 304 -3.66 -3.23 17.55
N ALA A 305 -3.09 -2.14 18.07
CA ALA A 305 -3.86 -0.96 18.47
C ALA A 305 -4.48 -0.25 17.26
N GLU A 306 -3.75 -0.15 16.15
CA GLU A 306 -4.24 0.44 14.91
C GLU A 306 -5.40 -0.37 14.32
N LEU A 307 -5.26 -1.70 14.23
CA LEU A 307 -6.35 -2.57 13.78
C LEU A 307 -7.54 -2.55 14.74
N GLN A 308 -7.32 -2.50 16.05
CA GLN A 308 -8.40 -2.40 17.04
C GLN A 308 -9.20 -1.10 16.87
N ALA A 309 -8.54 0.03 16.57
CA ALA A 309 -9.23 1.28 16.28
C ALA A 309 -10.11 1.18 15.02
N GLN A 310 -9.64 0.45 14.00
CA GLN A 310 -10.44 0.22 12.78
C GLN A 310 -11.63 -0.72 13.03
N TYR A 311 -11.44 -1.77 13.84
CA TYR A 311 -12.53 -2.61 14.31
C TYR A 311 -13.61 -1.79 15.03
N ASP A 312 -13.20 -0.93 15.98
CA ASP A 312 -14.12 -0.11 16.77
C ASP A 312 -14.88 0.90 15.88
N ALA A 313 -14.20 1.49 14.88
CA ALA A 313 -14.81 2.38 13.90
C ALA A 313 -15.86 1.67 13.03
N LEU A 314 -15.53 0.50 12.48
CA LEU A 314 -16.46 -0.29 11.68
C LEU A 314 -17.66 -0.76 12.51
N LEU A 315 -17.41 -1.16 13.77
CA LEU A 315 -18.48 -1.59 14.68
C LEU A 315 -19.44 -0.44 14.99
N ALA A 316 -18.90 0.77 15.20
CA ALA A 316 -19.70 1.98 15.40
C ALA A 316 -20.53 2.29 14.14
N ALA A 317 -19.95 2.25 12.95
CA ALA A 317 -20.66 2.50 11.68
C ALA A 317 -21.79 1.48 11.41
N LYS A 318 -21.58 0.22 11.82
CA LYS A 318 -22.56 -0.85 11.74
C LYS A 318 -23.73 -0.68 12.72
N THR A 319 -23.50 -0.05 13.87
CA THR A 319 -24.50 0.02 14.93
C THR A 319 -25.57 1.06 14.59
N VAL A 320 -26.83 0.62 14.56
CA VAL A 320 -27.99 1.51 14.37
C VAL A 320 -28.18 2.35 15.63
N VAL A 321 -28.21 3.67 15.48
CA VAL A 321 -28.63 4.58 16.55
C VAL A 321 -30.14 4.49 16.72
N GLN A 322 -30.59 4.06 17.90
CA GLN A 322 -32.01 3.91 18.20
C GLN A 322 -32.75 5.25 18.02
N GLY A 323 -33.90 5.22 17.35
CA GLY A 323 -34.72 6.41 17.09
C GLY A 323 -34.40 7.14 15.77
N HIS A 324 -33.39 6.69 15.02
CA HIS A 324 -33.01 7.25 13.71
C HIS A 324 -33.43 6.35 12.52
N GLU A 325 -34.35 5.40 12.73
CA GLU A 325 -34.75 4.42 11.70
C GLU A 325 -35.33 5.04 10.41
N PRO A 326 -36.11 6.14 10.46
CA PRO A 326 -36.59 6.79 9.24
C PRO A 326 -35.45 7.44 8.44
N LEU A 327 -34.51 8.13 9.11
CA LEU A 327 -33.30 8.67 8.49
C LEU A 327 -32.44 7.58 7.87
N LYS A 328 -32.32 6.40 8.52
CA LYS A 328 -31.63 5.25 7.93
C LYS A 328 -32.25 4.83 6.60
N THR A 329 -33.57 4.72 6.58
CA THR A 329 -34.31 4.34 5.37
C THR A 329 -34.11 5.37 4.25
N ALA A 330 -34.08 6.67 4.58
CA ALA A 330 -33.79 7.72 3.63
C ALA A 330 -32.36 7.62 3.06
N ILE A 331 -31.36 7.35 3.92
CA ILE A 331 -29.95 7.13 3.52
C ILE A 331 -29.85 5.92 2.57
N ASP A 332 -30.51 4.81 2.88
CA ASP A 332 -30.47 3.61 2.05
C ASP A 332 -31.07 3.84 0.66
N ASN A 333 -32.22 4.50 0.59
CA ASN A 333 -32.87 4.83 -0.68
C ASN A 333 -32.03 5.81 -1.51
N ALA A 334 -31.46 6.83 -0.88
CA ALA A 334 -30.57 7.78 -1.54
C ALA A 334 -29.31 7.09 -2.07
N THR A 335 -28.72 6.18 -1.29
CA THR A 335 -27.52 5.42 -1.68
C THR A 335 -27.82 4.47 -2.83
N ALA A 336 -28.98 3.81 -2.82
CA ALA A 336 -29.41 2.96 -3.93
C ALA A 336 -29.59 3.77 -5.23
N LEU A 337 -30.20 4.96 -5.15
CA LEU A 337 -30.34 5.87 -6.28
C LEU A 337 -28.97 6.32 -6.81
N LYS A 338 -28.06 6.74 -5.93
CA LYS A 338 -26.67 7.08 -6.27
C LYS A 338 -25.99 5.92 -7.00
N ASN A 339 -26.01 4.72 -6.42
CA ASN A 339 -25.35 3.54 -6.99
C ASN A 339 -25.94 3.16 -8.36
N SER A 340 -27.21 3.44 -8.63
CA SER A 340 -27.80 3.22 -9.95
C SER A 340 -27.17 4.07 -11.07
N CYS A 341 -26.42 5.13 -10.72
CA CYS A 341 -25.70 5.99 -11.66
C CYS A 341 -24.34 5.46 -12.10
N TYR A 342 -23.82 4.48 -11.37
CA TYR A 342 -22.47 3.97 -11.57
C TYR A 342 -22.50 2.62 -12.28
N GLU A 343 -21.41 2.32 -12.99
CA GLU A 343 -21.11 1.03 -13.58
C GLU A 343 -19.62 0.71 -13.35
N THR A 344 -19.26 -0.55 -13.57
CA THR A 344 -17.86 -0.95 -13.60
C THR A 344 -17.34 -0.82 -15.02
N ASP A 345 -16.32 -0.01 -15.24
CA ASP A 345 -15.69 0.12 -16.56
C ASP A 345 -14.91 -1.16 -16.92
N VAL A 346 -14.36 -1.19 -18.14
CA VAL A 346 -13.55 -2.33 -18.61
C VAL A 346 -12.23 -2.49 -17.85
N GLN A 347 -11.84 -1.50 -17.05
CA GLN A 347 -10.68 -1.49 -16.18
C GLN A 347 -11.01 -1.89 -14.73
N GLY A 348 -12.27 -2.19 -14.42
CA GLY A 348 -12.70 -2.55 -13.07
C GLY A 348 -12.96 -1.37 -12.14
N ASN A 349 -12.93 -0.13 -12.62
CA ASN A 349 -13.21 1.06 -11.82
C ASN A 349 -14.72 1.34 -11.76
N THR A 350 -15.19 1.83 -10.61
CA THR A 350 -16.54 2.39 -10.49
C THR A 350 -16.58 3.77 -11.16
N VAL A 351 -17.28 3.88 -12.28
CA VAL A 351 -17.44 5.12 -13.07
C VAL A 351 -18.90 5.47 -13.27
N VAL A 352 -19.22 6.74 -13.51
CA VAL A 352 -20.58 7.13 -13.89
C VAL A 352 -20.88 6.54 -15.28
N LYS A 353 -22.08 5.98 -15.46
CA LYS A 353 -22.49 5.34 -16.72
C LYS A 353 -22.22 6.23 -17.92
N ALA A 354 -21.62 5.66 -18.97
CA ALA A 354 -21.28 6.41 -20.18
C ALA A 354 -22.49 7.10 -20.83
N ASP A 355 -23.67 6.43 -20.80
CA ASP A 355 -24.94 6.97 -21.30
C ASP A 355 -25.43 8.18 -20.49
N TYR A 356 -24.95 8.37 -19.26
CA TYR A 356 -25.33 9.49 -18.40
C TYR A 356 -24.39 10.67 -18.66
N ILE A 357 -23.08 10.41 -18.70
CA ILE A 357 -22.07 11.45 -19.01
C ILE A 357 -22.31 12.06 -20.39
N SER A 358 -22.68 11.24 -21.38
CA SER A 358 -22.90 11.71 -22.76
C SER A 358 -24.26 12.38 -22.97
N ASN A 359 -25.18 12.30 -22.00
CA ASN A 359 -26.51 12.90 -22.13
C ASN A 359 -26.49 14.35 -21.62
N PRO A 360 -26.80 15.35 -22.46
CA PRO A 360 -26.74 16.76 -22.08
C PRO A 360 -27.78 17.16 -21.02
N ASN A 361 -28.81 16.32 -20.79
CA ASN A 361 -29.84 16.57 -19.79
C ASN A 361 -29.51 15.91 -18.43
N PHE A 362 -28.44 15.10 -18.34
CA PHE A 362 -27.95 14.58 -17.07
C PHE A 362 -27.12 15.64 -16.34
N SER A 363 -27.35 15.79 -15.04
CA SER A 363 -26.63 16.75 -14.21
C SER A 363 -25.67 16.01 -13.27
N LEU A 364 -24.37 16.07 -13.57
CA LEU A 364 -23.34 15.57 -12.67
C LEU A 364 -23.36 16.33 -11.34
N GLU A 365 -23.73 17.62 -11.36
CA GLU A 365 -23.88 18.43 -10.16
C GLU A 365 -24.99 17.90 -9.23
N ASP A 366 -26.13 17.44 -9.79
CA ASP A 366 -27.21 16.86 -8.98
C ASP A 366 -26.79 15.52 -8.35
N LEU A 367 -26.01 14.70 -9.06
CA LEU A 367 -25.42 13.48 -8.49
C LEU A 367 -24.45 13.81 -7.34
N GLN A 368 -23.56 14.78 -7.53
CA GLN A 368 -22.62 15.24 -6.49
C GLN A 368 -23.35 15.87 -5.28
N ASN A 369 -24.47 16.56 -5.52
CA ASN A 369 -25.31 17.11 -4.45
C ASN A 369 -25.99 16.00 -3.64
N LEU A 370 -26.46 14.93 -4.29
CA LEU A 370 -26.98 13.75 -3.60
C LEU A 370 -25.89 13.06 -2.75
N GLU A 371 -24.67 12.91 -3.28
CA GLU A 371 -23.54 12.36 -2.55
C GLU A 371 -23.20 13.16 -1.29
N ARG A 372 -23.18 14.50 -1.40
CA ARG A 372 -22.96 15.39 -0.26
C ARG A 372 -24.07 15.30 0.78
N ALA A 373 -25.32 15.19 0.33
CA ALA A 373 -26.48 15.03 1.22
C ALA A 373 -26.42 13.69 1.97
N ILE A 374 -26.06 12.59 1.29
CA ILE A 374 -25.83 11.28 1.92
C ILE A 374 -24.75 11.38 3.00
N SER A 375 -23.59 11.98 2.68
CA SER A 375 -22.49 12.14 3.64
C SER A 375 -22.89 12.94 4.89
N THR A 376 -23.64 14.03 4.71
CA THR A 376 -24.14 14.85 5.82
C THR A 376 -25.17 14.08 6.67
N ALA A 377 -26.08 13.37 6.02
CA ALA A 377 -27.09 12.56 6.69
C ALA A 377 -26.48 11.43 7.52
N ILE A 378 -25.43 10.76 7.01
CA ILE A 378 -24.68 9.74 7.73
C ILE A 378 -24.01 10.33 8.97
N THR A 379 -23.43 11.54 8.86
CA THR A 379 -22.81 12.22 10.00
C THR A 379 -23.82 12.46 11.14
N VAL A 380 -25.02 12.93 10.80
CA VAL A 380 -26.10 13.14 11.79
C VAL A 380 -26.62 11.81 12.32
N PHE A 381 -26.82 10.82 11.45
CA PHE A 381 -27.30 9.48 11.84
C PHE A 381 -26.39 8.85 12.90
N ARG A 382 -25.06 8.97 12.73
CA ARG A 382 -24.04 8.42 13.64
C ARG A 382 -23.91 9.19 14.95
N ASN A 383 -24.39 10.43 15.01
CA ASN A 383 -24.40 11.20 16.25
C ASN A 383 -25.55 10.75 17.15
N ALA A 384 -25.25 9.89 18.14
CA ALA A 384 -26.24 9.41 19.11
C ALA A 384 -26.94 10.51 19.92
N ASN A 385 -26.40 11.74 19.91
CA ASN A 385 -27.00 12.91 20.57
C ASN A 385 -27.72 13.86 19.60
N ALA A 386 -27.85 13.51 18.31
CA ALA A 386 -28.60 14.34 17.37
C ALA A 386 -30.06 14.45 17.83
N CYS A 387 -30.59 15.68 17.82
CA CYS A 387 -31.98 15.90 18.17
C CYS A 387 -32.91 15.58 16.99
N GLU A 388 -34.18 15.33 17.28
CA GLU A 388 -35.21 15.00 16.27
C GLU A 388 -35.26 16.02 15.12
N VAL A 389 -35.08 17.32 15.43
CA VAL A 389 -35.06 18.39 14.42
C VAL A 389 -33.88 18.24 13.45
N GLU A 390 -32.70 17.86 13.94
CA GLU A 390 -31.52 17.62 13.10
C GLU A 390 -31.73 16.41 12.19
N VAL A 391 -32.31 15.33 12.73
CA VAL A 391 -32.63 14.10 12.00
C VAL A 391 -33.63 14.37 10.88
N THR A 392 -34.76 15.03 11.19
CA THR A 392 -35.79 15.38 10.20
C THR A 392 -35.28 16.36 9.14
N ALA A 393 -34.37 17.26 9.49
CA ALA A 393 -33.74 18.16 8.52
C ALA A 393 -32.91 17.39 7.48
N GLN A 394 -32.22 16.31 7.89
CA GLN A 394 -31.48 15.46 6.96
C GLN A 394 -32.39 14.61 6.09
N GLU A 395 -33.48 14.08 6.64
CA GLU A 395 -34.50 13.37 5.83
C GLU A 395 -35.07 14.26 4.73
N THR A 396 -35.38 15.52 5.06
CA THR A 396 -35.89 16.50 4.10
C THR A 396 -34.85 16.84 3.04
N SER A 397 -33.58 17.01 3.45
CA SER A 397 -32.48 17.34 2.54
C SER A 397 -32.18 16.19 1.57
N LEU A 398 -32.20 14.94 2.05
CA LEU A 398 -32.07 13.75 1.20
C LEU A 398 -33.20 13.65 0.19
N ALA A 399 -34.46 13.80 0.64
CA ALA A 399 -35.61 13.76 -0.24
C ALA A 399 -35.54 14.82 -1.35
N ALA A 400 -35.09 16.04 -1.01
CA ALA A 400 -34.90 17.12 -1.98
C ALA A 400 -33.81 16.81 -3.01
N ALA A 401 -32.65 16.29 -2.57
CA ALA A 401 -31.55 15.92 -3.45
C ALA A 401 -31.93 14.74 -4.38
N MET A 402 -32.61 13.72 -3.85
CA MET A 402 -33.14 12.62 -4.66
C MET A 402 -34.15 13.12 -5.71
N ALA A 403 -35.03 14.05 -5.35
CA ALA A 403 -36.00 14.63 -6.28
C ALA A 403 -35.34 15.53 -7.35
N GLN A 404 -34.19 16.14 -7.06
CA GLN A 404 -33.38 16.84 -8.08
C GLN A 404 -32.81 15.84 -9.08
N LEU A 405 -32.09 14.81 -8.61
CA LEU A 405 -31.48 13.82 -9.51
C LEU A 405 -32.52 13.04 -10.34
N ASN A 406 -33.66 12.68 -9.74
CA ASN A 406 -34.75 12.03 -10.49
C ASN A 406 -35.32 12.91 -11.60
N ARG A 407 -35.39 14.22 -11.41
CA ARG A 407 -35.79 15.14 -12.49
C ARG A 407 -34.78 15.12 -13.64
N SER A 408 -33.49 15.01 -13.33
CA SER A 408 -32.44 14.88 -14.34
C SER A 408 -32.64 13.59 -15.16
N PHE A 409 -33.01 12.47 -14.52
CA PHE A 409 -33.40 11.25 -15.23
C PHE A 409 -34.66 11.42 -16.10
N ASP A 410 -35.69 12.08 -15.59
CA ASP A 410 -36.91 12.36 -16.35
C ASP A 410 -36.59 13.20 -17.61
N TYR A 411 -35.66 14.16 -17.50
CA TYR A 411 -35.22 14.98 -18.63
C TYR A 411 -34.36 14.22 -19.63
N MET A 412 -33.56 13.26 -19.19
CA MET A 412 -32.82 12.37 -20.10
C MET A 412 -33.74 11.54 -21.00
N ALA A 413 -34.95 11.22 -20.54
CA ALA A 413 -35.94 10.48 -21.31
C ALA A 413 -36.67 11.32 -22.37
N LEU A 414 -36.48 12.65 -22.39
CA LEU A 414 -37.10 13.53 -23.37
C LEU A 414 -36.31 13.55 -24.69
N PRO A 415 -36.99 13.58 -25.85
CA PRO A 415 -36.34 13.58 -27.17
C PRO A 415 -35.71 14.93 -27.57
N ILE A 416 -35.56 15.86 -26.63
CA ILE A 416 -35.13 17.23 -26.87
C ILE A 416 -34.09 17.62 -25.83
N THR A 417 -32.99 18.23 -26.27
CA THR A 417 -32.03 18.89 -25.38
C THR A 417 -32.70 20.11 -24.77
N LEU A 418 -32.81 20.16 -23.44
CA LEU A 418 -33.34 21.35 -22.77
C LEU A 418 -32.24 22.43 -22.82
N SER A 419 -32.51 23.54 -23.49
CA SER A 419 -31.67 24.73 -23.37
C SER A 419 -31.97 25.40 -22.04
N THR A 420 -30.91 25.78 -21.33
CA THR A 420 -30.94 26.49 -20.05
C THR A 420 -31.65 27.84 -20.13
#